data_AF-A0A396ICG5-F1
#
_entry.id   AF-A0A396ICG5-F1
#
_cell.length_a   1.000
_cell.length_b   1.000
_cell.length_c   1.000
_cell.angle_alpha   90.00
_cell.angle_beta   90.00
_cell.angle_gamma   90.00
#
_symmetry.space_group_name_H-M   'P 1'
#
loop_
_entity.id
_entity.type
_entity.pdbx_description
1 polymer ?
#
loop_
_entity_poly.entity_id
_entity_poly.type
_entity_poly.pdbx_seq_one_letter_code
_entity_poly.pdbx_strand_id
1 'polypeptide(L)'
;MLVSNCLFRVGGAAILLSNISTDSHRSKYHLKHTVRTHKGSQDTCYNSVFQKEDETNKITGVSLSKDLMSSAGFALKANIPTLGKFVLPLPEQFKYVSTFIVRKYINNKVMIYTPDFKLCFDHFCVHTGGKAVLDEIQKVLGLSDFQLEPSKMTLYRYGNTSSSSVWYELAYCEAKGRV
;
A
#
# COMPACT_ATOMS: atom_id res chain seq x y z
N MET A 1 -2.20 20.44 18.02
CA MET A 1 -2.77 19.07 18.13
C MET A 1 -1.94 18.15 17.24
N LEU A 2 -1.31 17.11 17.79
CA LEU A 2 -0.49 16.19 16.99
C LEU A 2 -1.40 15.43 16.01
N VAL A 3 -1.14 15.53 14.71
CA VAL A 3 -1.91 14.84 13.64
C VAL A 3 -2.06 13.34 13.93
N SER A 4 -1.03 12.75 14.53
CA SER A 4 -0.98 11.37 15.03
C SER A 4 -2.16 11.02 15.93
N ASN A 5 -2.55 11.93 16.84
CA ASN A 5 -3.67 11.71 17.78
C ASN A 5 -5.05 11.73 17.08
N CYS A 6 -5.12 12.28 15.87
CA CYS A 6 -6.34 12.29 15.07
C CYS A 6 -6.43 11.10 14.12
N LEU A 7 -5.29 10.54 13.73
CA LEU A 7 -5.20 9.43 12.79
C LEU A 7 -5.30 8.08 13.50
N PHE A 8 -4.49 7.87 14.54
CA PHE A 8 -4.32 6.54 15.12
C PHE A 8 -5.45 6.16 16.07
N ARG A 9 -5.89 4.90 15.93
CA ARG A 9 -6.87 4.24 16.79
C ARG A 9 -6.36 2.88 17.20
N VAL A 10 -6.89 2.36 18.31
CA VAL A 10 -6.57 1.01 18.78
C VAL A 10 -7.33 -0.01 17.93
N GLY A 11 -6.63 -1.04 17.45
CA GLY A 11 -7.20 -2.15 16.71
C GLY A 11 -6.29 -3.38 16.77
N GLY A 12 -6.79 -4.51 16.29
CA GLY A 12 -6.04 -5.76 16.28
C GLY A 12 -6.64 -6.77 15.32
N ALA A 13 -5.79 -7.61 14.74
CA ALA A 13 -6.17 -8.71 13.87
C ALA A 13 -5.27 -9.91 14.14
N ALA A 14 -5.81 -11.11 14.04
CA ALA A 14 -5.08 -12.36 14.17
C ALA A 14 -5.27 -13.20 12.91
N ILE A 15 -4.17 -13.73 12.37
CA ILE A 15 -4.14 -14.46 11.12
C ILE A 15 -3.32 -15.73 11.35
N LEU A 16 -3.92 -16.88 11.03
CA LEU A 16 -3.24 -18.16 11.05
C LEU A 16 -2.67 -18.46 9.67
N LEU A 17 -1.35 -18.63 9.59
CA LEU A 17 -0.66 -19.05 8.38
C LEU A 17 -0.20 -20.50 8.56
N SER A 18 -0.35 -21.30 7.53
CA SER A 18 0.14 -22.69 7.49
C SER A 18 0.91 -22.92 6.20
N ASN A 19 2.01 -23.65 6.31
CA ASN A 19 2.75 -24.21 5.17
C ASN A 19 2.47 -25.71 4.97
N ILE A 20 1.54 -26.28 5.73
CA ILE A 20 1.17 -27.69 5.67
C ILE A 20 0.23 -27.90 4.48
N SER A 21 0.56 -28.84 3.59
CA SER A 21 -0.22 -29.11 2.37
C SER A 21 -1.66 -29.53 2.67
N THR A 22 -1.90 -30.28 3.75
CA THR A 22 -3.23 -30.73 4.15
C THR A 22 -4.13 -29.59 4.61
N ASP A 23 -3.56 -28.47 5.05
CA ASP A 23 -4.34 -27.28 5.46
C ASP A 23 -4.80 -26.45 4.26
N SER A 24 -4.20 -26.67 3.08
CA SER A 24 -4.48 -25.95 1.84
C SER A 24 -5.98 -25.96 1.50
N HIS A 25 -6.63 -27.13 1.59
CA HIS A 25 -8.04 -27.32 1.22
C HIS A 25 -9.04 -26.57 2.10
N ARG A 26 -8.64 -26.21 3.33
CA ARG A 26 -9.47 -25.46 4.28
C ARG A 26 -9.04 -24.00 4.43
N SER A 27 -8.03 -23.57 3.69
CA SER A 27 -7.53 -22.20 3.76
C SER A 27 -8.52 -21.24 3.11
N LYS A 28 -8.71 -20.05 3.73
CA LYS A 28 -9.50 -18.98 3.11
C LYS A 28 -8.78 -18.34 1.92
N TYR A 29 -7.46 -18.19 2.03
CA TYR A 29 -6.63 -17.48 1.06
C TYR A 29 -5.28 -18.16 0.92
N HIS A 30 -4.70 -18.08 -0.27
CA HIS A 30 -3.32 -18.47 -0.55
C HIS A 30 -2.43 -17.25 -0.74
N LEU A 31 -1.35 -17.15 0.04
CA LEU A 31 -0.30 -16.17 -0.21
C LEU A 31 0.54 -16.61 -1.42
N LYS A 32 0.37 -15.93 -2.56
CA LYS A 32 1.10 -16.25 -3.80
C LYS A 32 2.44 -15.54 -3.88
N HIS A 33 2.46 -14.23 -3.64
CA HIS A 33 3.64 -13.39 -3.80
C HIS A 33 3.74 -12.36 -2.68
N THR A 34 4.96 -12.01 -2.29
CA THR A 34 5.25 -10.91 -1.37
C THR A 34 6.48 -10.18 -1.87
N VAL A 35 6.37 -8.86 -2.03
CA VAL A 35 7.46 -8.01 -2.48
C VAL A 35 7.67 -6.90 -1.47
N ARG A 36 8.91 -6.75 -1.00
CA ARG A 36 9.29 -5.69 -0.07
C ARG A 36 10.27 -4.73 -0.73
N THR A 37 9.98 -3.43 -0.62
CA THR A 37 10.91 -2.37 -1.02
C THR A 37 11.29 -1.57 0.22
N HIS A 38 12.60 -1.36 0.43
CA HIS A 38 13.12 -0.62 1.57
C HIS A 38 13.92 0.58 1.09
N LYS A 39 13.60 1.78 1.61
CA LYS A 39 14.27 3.05 1.28
C LYS A 39 14.88 3.74 2.50
N GLY A 40 15.00 3.06 3.64
CA GLY A 40 15.53 3.63 4.87
C GLY A 40 17.02 4.01 4.85
N SER A 41 17.74 3.77 3.76
CA SER A 41 19.09 4.33 3.55
C SER A 41 19.07 5.80 3.13
N GLN A 42 17.91 6.34 2.76
CA GLN A 42 17.73 7.76 2.44
C GLN A 42 17.21 8.48 3.68
N ASP A 43 17.86 9.58 4.08
CA ASP A 43 17.52 10.29 5.31
C ASP A 43 16.07 10.76 5.37
N THR A 44 15.50 11.20 4.25
CA THR A 44 14.10 11.63 4.17
C THR A 44 13.14 10.45 4.43
N CYS A 45 13.42 9.29 3.85
CA CYS A 45 12.64 8.07 4.05
C CYS A 45 12.82 7.51 5.46
N TYR A 46 14.05 7.50 5.98
CA TYR A 46 14.36 7.05 7.34
C TYR A 46 13.59 7.91 8.34
N ASN A 47 13.76 9.23 8.25
CA ASN A 47 13.15 10.21 9.16
C ASN A 47 11.65 10.48 8.93
N SER A 48 11.00 9.73 8.03
CA SER A 48 9.59 9.97 7.69
C SER A 48 8.61 9.62 8.81
N VAL A 49 8.85 8.54 9.54
CA VAL A 49 8.00 8.08 10.67
C VAL A 49 8.89 7.59 11.79
N PHE A 50 8.84 8.24 12.94
CA PHE A 50 9.61 7.83 14.11
C PHE A 50 8.80 7.95 15.39
N GLN A 51 8.98 7.01 16.30
CA GLN A 51 8.57 7.19 17.68
C GLN A 51 9.57 8.16 18.35
N LYS A 52 9.06 9.26 18.90
CA LYS A 52 9.87 10.31 19.54
C LYS A 52 9.16 10.83 20.77
N GLU A 53 9.93 11.27 21.75
CA GLU A 53 9.41 12.03 22.88
C GLU A 53 9.10 13.46 22.46
N ASP A 54 8.12 14.06 23.12
CA ASP A 54 7.86 15.49 22.99
C ASP A 54 9.03 16.34 23.52
N GLU A 55 9.03 17.63 23.21
CA GLU A 55 10.10 18.56 23.62
C GLU A 55 10.29 18.62 25.14
N THR A 56 9.29 18.17 25.92
CA THR A 56 9.34 18.14 27.38
C THR A 56 9.79 16.79 27.94
N ASN A 57 10.08 15.80 27.09
CA ASN A 57 10.41 14.40 27.43
C ASN A 57 9.35 13.72 28.33
N LYS A 58 8.07 14.09 28.18
CA LYS A 58 6.98 13.56 29.03
C LYS A 58 6.09 12.57 28.30
N ILE A 59 5.87 12.79 27.00
CA ILE A 59 4.95 11.96 26.20
C ILE A 59 5.70 11.42 25.00
N THR A 60 5.77 10.08 24.92
CA THR A 60 6.24 9.40 23.71
C THR A 60 5.09 9.32 22.70
N GLY A 61 5.32 9.84 21.49
CA GLY A 61 4.36 9.82 20.39
C GLY A 61 4.99 9.38 19.07
N VAL A 62 4.21 9.45 18.00
CA VAL A 62 4.69 9.20 16.63
C VAL A 62 4.86 10.53 15.92
N SER A 63 6.09 10.83 15.51
CA SER A 63 6.44 11.95 14.65
C SER A 63 6.26 11.55 13.19
N LEU A 64 5.56 12.38 12.42
CA LEU A 64 5.34 12.21 10.98
C LEU A 64 5.98 13.39 10.25
N SER A 65 6.97 13.12 9.40
CA SER A 65 7.59 14.15 8.55
C SER A 65 6.63 14.62 7.47
N LYS A 66 6.81 15.86 7.01
CA LYS A 66 6.15 16.39 5.80
C LYS A 66 6.54 15.60 4.54
N ASP A 67 7.71 14.96 4.55
CA ASP A 67 8.23 14.14 3.45
C ASP A 67 7.65 12.73 3.42
N LEU A 68 6.77 12.37 4.36
CA LEU A 68 6.17 11.04 4.41
C LEU A 68 5.46 10.68 3.09
N MET A 69 4.68 11.62 2.56
CA MET A 69 3.90 11.40 1.34
C MET A 69 4.79 11.20 0.11
N SER A 70 5.83 12.02 -0.04
CA SER A 70 6.78 11.91 -1.15
C SER A 70 7.61 10.63 -1.05
N SER A 71 8.06 10.28 0.16
CA SER A 71 8.83 9.06 0.44
C SER A 71 8.01 7.79 0.18
N ALA A 72 6.75 7.77 0.62
CA ALA A 72 5.82 6.67 0.35
C ALA A 72 5.55 6.50 -1.14
N GLY A 73 5.28 7.59 -1.86
CA GLY A 73 5.09 7.58 -3.31
C GLY A 73 6.34 7.10 -4.07
N PHE A 74 7.53 7.52 -3.64
CA PHE A 74 8.79 7.05 -4.21
C PHE A 74 9.02 5.54 -3.97
N ALA A 75 8.78 5.06 -2.76
CA ALA A 75 8.88 3.64 -2.43
C ALA A 75 7.87 2.80 -3.22
N LEU A 76 6.62 3.27 -3.37
CA LEU A 76 5.57 2.60 -4.13
C LEU A 76 5.91 2.53 -5.63
N LYS A 77 6.40 3.64 -6.22
CA LYS A 77 6.86 3.65 -7.62
C LYS A 77 8.00 2.67 -7.88
N ALA A 78 8.86 2.43 -6.90
CA ALA A 78 9.92 1.42 -7.00
C ALA A 78 9.41 -0.02 -6.76
N ASN A 79 8.33 -0.19 -5.98
CA ASN A 79 7.73 -1.49 -5.67
C ASN A 79 6.88 -2.02 -6.84
N ILE A 80 6.08 -1.16 -7.47
CA ILE A 80 5.13 -1.47 -8.55
C ILE A 80 5.77 -2.33 -9.66
N PRO A 81 6.94 -1.98 -10.25
CA PRO A 81 7.54 -2.78 -11.32
C PRO A 81 7.98 -4.17 -10.84
N THR A 82 8.44 -4.26 -9.59
CA THR A 82 8.88 -5.53 -8.99
C THR A 82 7.69 -6.46 -8.76
N LEU A 83 6.57 -5.94 -8.25
CA LEU A 83 5.33 -6.69 -8.12
C LEU A 83 4.77 -7.08 -9.50
N GLY A 84 4.76 -6.12 -10.42
CA GLY A 84 4.21 -6.27 -11.76
C GLY A 84 4.78 -7.46 -12.53
N LYS A 85 6.08 -7.75 -12.36
CA LYS A 85 6.73 -8.94 -12.96
C LYS A 85 6.04 -10.26 -12.61
N PHE A 86 5.49 -10.37 -11.40
CA PHE A 86 4.90 -11.62 -10.91
C PHE A 86 3.40 -11.76 -11.21
N VAL A 87 2.69 -10.64 -11.39
CA VAL A 87 1.21 -10.62 -11.43
C VAL A 87 0.63 -10.12 -12.74
N LEU A 88 1.36 -9.30 -13.50
CA LEU A 88 0.82 -8.71 -14.72
C LEU A 88 0.87 -9.69 -15.89
N PRO A 89 -0.13 -9.67 -16.78
CA PRO A 89 -0.07 -10.36 -18.06
C PRO A 89 1.15 -9.92 -18.89
N LEU A 90 1.73 -10.83 -19.68
CA LEU A 90 2.90 -10.55 -20.53
C LEU A 90 2.73 -9.30 -21.42
N PRO A 91 1.57 -9.05 -22.08
CA PRO A 91 1.39 -7.85 -22.90
C PRO A 91 1.57 -6.54 -22.12
N GLU A 92 1.10 -6.50 -20.87
CA GLU A 92 1.24 -5.33 -19.98
C GLU A 92 2.70 -5.13 -19.56
N GLN A 93 3.42 -6.21 -19.29
CA GLN A 93 4.85 -6.15 -19.01
C GLN A 93 5.63 -5.59 -20.20
N PHE A 94 5.32 -6.02 -21.43
CA PHE A 94 5.97 -5.52 -22.64
C PHE A 94 5.71 -4.03 -22.88
N LYS A 95 4.47 -3.54 -22.71
CA LYS A 95 4.15 -2.10 -22.81
C LYS A 95 4.93 -1.25 -21.80
N TYR A 96 5.07 -1.75 -20.57
CA TYR A 96 5.86 -1.07 -19.55
C TYR A 96 7.33 -0.99 -19.93
N VAL A 97 7.93 -2.13 -20.30
CA VAL A 97 9.36 -2.21 -20.64
C VAL A 97 9.68 -1.38 -21.88
N SER A 98 8.83 -1.39 -22.91
CA SER A 98 9.05 -0.60 -24.13
C SER A 98 9.04 0.89 -23.84
N THR A 99 8.06 1.40 -23.08
CA THR A 99 8.02 2.81 -22.69
C THR A 99 9.18 3.22 -21.79
N PHE A 100 9.65 2.31 -20.91
CA PHE A 100 10.85 2.54 -20.12
C PHE A 100 12.12 2.66 -20.99
N ILE A 101 12.30 1.77 -21.96
CA ILE A 101 13.44 1.79 -22.90
C ILE A 101 13.41 3.07 -23.75
N VAL A 102 12.25 3.41 -24.32
CA VAL A 102 12.05 4.65 -25.09
C VAL A 102 12.41 5.85 -24.24
N ARG A 103 11.92 5.90 -22.99
CA ARG A 103 12.25 7.02 -22.10
C ARG A 103 13.73 7.10 -21.80
N LYS A 104 14.40 5.97 -21.55
CA LYS A 104 15.80 5.95 -21.12
C LYS A 104 16.80 6.23 -22.24
N TYR A 105 16.50 5.79 -23.47
CA TYR A 105 17.46 5.80 -24.58
C TYR A 105 17.05 6.65 -25.78
N ILE A 106 15.75 6.97 -25.94
CA ILE A 106 15.24 7.68 -27.12
C ILE A 106 14.75 9.07 -26.76
N ASN A 107 13.84 9.20 -25.79
CA ASN A 107 13.24 10.48 -25.43
C ASN A 107 12.86 10.53 -23.94
N ASN A 108 13.68 11.24 -23.16
CA ASN A 108 13.47 11.43 -21.71
C ASN A 108 12.14 12.11 -21.34
N LYS A 109 11.44 12.75 -22.29
CA LYS A 109 10.14 13.41 -22.05
C LYS A 109 8.95 12.44 -22.10
N VAL A 110 9.14 11.21 -22.56
CA VAL A 110 8.06 10.21 -22.63
C VAL A 110 7.64 9.81 -21.21
N MET A 111 6.33 9.84 -20.94
CA MET A 111 5.77 9.36 -19.68
C MET A 111 5.89 7.84 -19.63
N ILE A 112 6.35 7.30 -18.49
CA ILE A 112 6.38 5.85 -18.28
C ILE A 112 4.94 5.38 -18.18
N TYR A 113 4.59 4.37 -18.97
CA TYR A 113 3.28 3.74 -18.87
C TYR A 113 3.11 3.14 -17.48
N THR A 114 1.97 3.39 -16.83
CA THR A 114 1.65 2.71 -15.57
C THR A 114 0.82 1.48 -15.91
N PRO A 115 1.28 0.27 -15.59
CA PRO A 115 0.56 -0.95 -15.93
C PRO A 115 -0.83 -0.97 -15.30
N ASP A 116 -1.80 -1.55 -16.01
CA ASP A 116 -3.14 -1.69 -15.47
C ASP A 116 -3.23 -2.91 -14.54
N PHE A 117 -3.09 -2.67 -13.24
CA PHE A 117 -3.21 -3.71 -12.21
C PHE A 117 -4.63 -4.23 -12.03
N LYS A 118 -5.65 -3.58 -12.60
CA LYS A 118 -7.03 -4.07 -12.56
C LYS A 118 -7.22 -5.31 -13.44
N LEU A 119 -6.27 -5.59 -14.33
CA LEU A 119 -6.24 -6.82 -15.14
C LEU A 119 -5.76 -8.04 -14.36
N CYS A 120 -5.08 -7.86 -13.22
CA CYS A 120 -4.55 -8.95 -12.41
C CYS A 120 -5.15 -9.06 -11.01
N PHE A 121 -5.84 -8.02 -10.54
CA PHE A 121 -6.45 -7.99 -9.22
C PHE A 121 -7.90 -7.52 -9.27
N ASP A 122 -8.79 -8.31 -8.66
CA ASP A 122 -10.20 -7.96 -8.51
C ASP A 122 -10.43 -7.01 -7.32
N HIS A 123 -9.62 -7.14 -6.26
CA HIS A 123 -9.74 -6.38 -5.02
C HIS A 123 -8.42 -5.76 -4.58
N PHE A 124 -8.53 -4.57 -3.97
CA PHE A 124 -7.40 -3.80 -3.49
C PHE A 124 -7.60 -3.45 -2.01
N CYS A 125 -6.64 -3.85 -1.17
CA CYS A 125 -6.58 -3.45 0.24
C CYS A 125 -5.36 -2.55 0.43
N VAL A 126 -5.58 -1.24 0.39
CA VAL A 126 -4.57 -0.21 0.58
C VAL A 126 -4.59 0.30 2.02
N HIS A 127 -3.52 0.02 2.77
CA HIS A 127 -3.38 0.42 4.17
C HIS A 127 -3.89 1.84 4.46
N THR A 128 -4.78 1.96 5.45
CA THR A 128 -5.41 3.21 5.88
C THR A 128 -4.49 4.17 6.65
N GLY A 129 -3.39 4.62 6.03
CA GLY A 129 -2.47 5.58 6.62
C GLY A 129 -3.14 6.93 6.95
N GLY A 130 -3.92 7.43 6.00
CA GLY A 130 -4.69 8.68 6.07
C GLY A 130 -5.31 8.98 4.71
N LYS A 131 -6.25 9.94 4.64
CA LYS A 131 -7.00 10.23 3.41
C LYS A 131 -6.08 10.56 2.23
N ALA A 132 -5.09 11.43 2.44
CA ALA A 132 -4.14 11.82 1.40
C ALA A 132 -3.34 10.65 0.82
N VAL A 133 -3.05 9.63 1.63
CA VAL A 133 -2.37 8.40 1.19
C VAL A 133 -3.26 7.60 0.26
N LEU A 134 -4.52 7.42 0.63
CA LEU A 134 -5.50 6.72 -0.20
C LEU A 134 -5.72 7.45 -1.54
N ASP A 135 -5.90 8.77 -1.50
CA ASP A 135 -6.14 9.57 -2.71
C ASP A 135 -4.95 9.51 -3.69
N GLU A 136 -3.70 9.56 -3.18
CA GLU A 136 -2.50 9.44 -4.03
C GLU A 136 -2.37 8.02 -4.62
N ILE A 137 -2.65 6.98 -3.84
CA ILE A 137 -2.61 5.59 -4.35
C ILE A 137 -3.70 5.36 -5.39
N GLN A 138 -4.91 5.88 -5.17
CA GLN A 138 -6.00 5.85 -6.13
C GLN A 138 -5.58 6.45 -7.47
N LYS A 139 -4.94 7.62 -7.42
CA LYS A 139 -4.43 8.33 -8.60
C LYS A 139 -3.31 7.57 -9.30
N VAL A 140 -2.32 7.07 -8.57
CA VAL A 140 -1.16 6.37 -9.13
C VAL A 140 -1.57 5.06 -9.81
N LEU A 141 -2.47 4.29 -9.20
CA LEU A 141 -2.89 2.99 -9.72
C LEU A 141 -4.14 3.07 -10.62
N GLY A 142 -4.75 4.25 -10.77
CA GLY A 142 -5.97 4.44 -11.55
C GLY A 142 -7.15 3.63 -11.04
N LEU A 143 -7.29 3.52 -9.71
CA LEU A 143 -8.34 2.75 -9.05
C LEU A 143 -9.67 3.52 -9.04
N SER A 144 -10.77 2.78 -9.23
CA SER A 144 -12.11 3.35 -9.08
C SER A 144 -12.47 3.55 -7.60
N ASP A 145 -13.48 4.36 -7.33
CA ASP A 145 -13.99 4.52 -5.96
C ASP A 145 -14.52 3.20 -5.38
N PHE A 146 -15.10 2.34 -6.22
CA PHE A 146 -15.53 1.01 -5.80
C PHE A 146 -14.37 0.14 -5.31
N GLN A 147 -13.22 0.22 -5.99
CA GLN A 147 -12.02 -0.55 -5.63
C GLN A 147 -11.36 -0.01 -4.35
N LEU A 148 -11.37 1.31 -4.12
CA LEU A 148 -10.80 1.92 -2.91
C LEU A 148 -11.79 2.00 -1.74
N GLU A 149 -13.06 1.67 -1.96
CA GLU A 149 -14.10 1.72 -0.94
C GLU A 149 -13.73 0.96 0.34
N PRO A 150 -13.17 -0.27 0.31
CA PRO A 150 -12.80 -0.99 1.54
C PRO A 150 -11.82 -0.20 2.42
N SER A 151 -10.78 0.38 1.83
CA SER A 151 -9.81 1.24 2.50
C SER A 151 -10.43 2.56 2.99
N LYS A 152 -11.25 3.23 2.16
CA LYS A 152 -11.94 4.47 2.54
C LYS A 152 -12.90 4.24 3.71
N MET A 153 -13.68 3.17 3.69
CA MET A 153 -14.65 2.83 4.72
C MET A 153 -13.97 2.37 6.01
N THR A 154 -12.88 1.62 5.92
CA THR A 154 -12.07 1.23 7.08
C THR A 154 -11.48 2.47 7.76
N LEU A 155 -10.91 3.41 6.99
CA LEU A 155 -10.37 4.65 7.52
C LEU A 155 -11.48 5.52 8.16
N TYR A 156 -12.63 5.64 7.49
CA TYR A 156 -13.76 6.42 7.98
C TYR A 156 -14.33 5.87 9.29
N ARG A 157 -14.51 4.55 9.39
CA ARG A 157 -15.17 3.92 10.54
C ARG A 157 -14.23 3.67 11.71
N TYR A 158 -13.01 3.24 11.45
CA TYR A 158 -12.07 2.76 12.47
C TYR A 158 -10.80 3.61 12.60
N GLY A 159 -10.57 4.57 11.70
CA GLY A 159 -9.33 5.33 11.65
C GLY A 159 -8.14 4.51 11.16
N ASN A 160 -6.93 5.00 11.45
CA ASN A 160 -5.70 4.27 11.19
C ASN A 160 -5.42 3.34 12.39
N THR A 161 -5.71 2.04 12.24
CA THR A 161 -5.42 1.03 13.27
C THR A 161 -4.01 0.44 13.13
N SER A 162 -3.10 1.15 12.48
CA SER A 162 -1.73 0.71 12.21
C SER A 162 -1.72 -0.61 11.43
N SER A 163 -0.90 -1.58 11.85
CA SER A 163 -0.71 -2.86 11.15
C SER A 163 -2.00 -3.65 10.93
N SER A 164 -3.05 -3.46 11.72
CA SER A 164 -4.31 -4.21 11.56
C SER A 164 -5.21 -3.69 10.43
N SER A 165 -4.99 -2.46 9.94
CA SER A 165 -5.92 -1.81 9.00
C SER A 165 -6.22 -2.64 7.75
N VAL A 166 -5.18 -3.22 7.13
CA VAL A 166 -5.36 -4.02 5.89
C VAL A 166 -6.25 -5.24 6.10
N TRP A 167 -6.31 -5.78 7.32
CA TRP A 167 -7.18 -6.91 7.63
C TRP A 167 -8.64 -6.49 7.81
N TYR A 168 -8.88 -5.28 8.29
CA TYR A 168 -10.23 -4.71 8.38
C TYR A 168 -10.78 -4.43 6.98
N GLU A 169 -9.91 -4.02 6.04
CA GLU A 169 -10.25 -3.84 4.64
C GLU A 169 -10.60 -5.17 3.96
N LEU A 170 -9.83 -6.24 4.22
CA LEU A 170 -10.14 -7.58 3.73
C LEU A 170 -11.46 -8.09 4.31
N ALA A 171 -11.67 -7.95 5.63
CA ALA A 171 -12.92 -8.33 6.29
C ALA A 171 -14.12 -7.52 5.78
N TYR A 172 -13.92 -6.26 5.40
CA TYR A 172 -14.95 -5.46 4.73
C TYR A 172 -15.34 -6.08 3.38
N CYS A 173 -14.35 -6.50 2.58
CA CYS A 173 -14.62 -7.17 1.30
C CYS A 173 -15.40 -8.48 1.50
N GLU A 174 -15.00 -9.32 2.46
CA GLU A 174 -15.73 -10.55 2.83
C GLU A 174 -17.17 -10.24 3.25
N ALA A 175 -17.37 -9.29 4.17
CA ALA A 175 -18.68 -8.93 4.69
C ALA A 175 -19.63 -8.33 3.63
N LYS A 176 -19.07 -7.78 2.55
CA LYS A 176 -19.83 -7.27 1.41
C LYS A 176 -20.04 -8.31 0.30
N GLY A 177 -19.60 -9.55 0.49
CA GLY A 177 -19.70 -10.61 -0.51
C GLY A 177 -18.93 -10.27 -1.79
N ARG A 178 -17.84 -9.51 -1.67
CA ARG A 178 -16.98 -9.17 -2.82
C ARG A 178 -15.99 -10.30 -3.12
N VAL A 179 -15.66 -11.09 -2.11
CA VAL A 179 -14.74 -12.24 -2.14
C VAL A 179 -15.45 -13.48 -1.61
#